data_AF-A0A7Y7CF16-F1
#
_entry.id   AF-A0A7Y7CF16-F1
#
_cell.length_a   1.000
_cell.length_b   1.000
_cell.length_c   1.000
_cell.angle_alpha   90.00
_cell.angle_beta   90.00
_cell.angle_gamma   90.00
#
_symmetry.space_group_name_H-M   'P 1'
#
loop_
_entity.id
_entity.type
_entity.pdbx_description
1 polymer ?
#
loop_
_entity_poly.entity_id
_entity_poly.type
_entity_poly.pdbx_seq_one_letter_code
_entity_poly.pdbx_strand_id
1 'polypeptide(L)'
;MQRVKVSLAFVAVLVLGGVAVVAGEALASEAPLTRTIEIRRSMTTSACRTGYLLVDGMAIGYTLEPGALAPDATSLTSIPNGDYDAFIRVDKKKWRLELKDVPRYKNAQIHIGNDPKDTAGCVLVGLKVSVDQCRVTDSAPALKKLQEMVFGETAPRPSTPVRVKVLIRDESA
;
A
#
# COMPACT_ATOMS: atom_id res chain seq x y z
N MET A 1 28.09 43.75 27.54
CA MET A 1 28.19 42.34 27.11
C MET A 1 27.85 41.45 28.29
N GLN A 2 26.95 40.52 28.04
CA GLN A 2 26.25 39.67 29.00
C GLN A 2 27.01 38.35 29.19
N ARG A 3 27.05 37.80 30.42
CA ARG A 3 26.48 36.49 30.80
C ARG A 3 27.05 36.02 32.15
N VAL A 4 26.23 35.99 33.20
CA VAL A 4 25.46 34.83 33.74
C VAL A 4 26.23 34.19 34.90
N LYS A 5 25.80 34.51 36.13
CA LYS A 5 26.09 33.70 37.33
C LYS A 5 25.00 32.63 37.42
N VAL A 6 25.40 31.37 37.38
CA VAL A 6 24.53 30.22 37.70
C VAL A 6 24.42 30.18 39.22
N SER A 7 23.20 30.32 39.75
CA SER A 7 22.92 30.14 41.17
C SER A 7 22.07 28.89 41.33
N LEU A 8 22.61 27.90 42.04
CA LEU A 8 21.96 26.65 42.40
C LEU A 8 20.83 26.98 43.39
N ALA A 9 19.57 26.82 42.99
CA ALA A 9 18.44 26.92 43.90
C ALA A 9 18.04 25.52 44.37
N PHE A 10 18.23 25.28 45.67
CA PHE A 10 17.67 24.14 46.40
C PHE A 10 16.13 24.20 46.31
N VAL A 11 15.50 23.14 45.81
CA VAL A 11 14.05 22.97 45.93
C VAL A 11 13.77 22.35 47.30
N ALA A 12 13.29 23.17 48.23
CA ALA A 12 12.66 22.70 49.45
C ALA A 12 11.29 22.11 49.10
N VAL A 13 11.10 20.81 49.35
CA VAL A 13 9.79 20.17 49.26
C VAL A 13 9.01 20.52 50.52
N LEU A 14 8.14 21.52 50.42
CA LEU A 14 7.13 21.81 51.43
C LEU A 14 5.84 21.06 51.05
N VAL A 15 5.58 19.94 51.72
CA VAL A 15 4.31 19.21 51.60
C VAL A 15 3.28 19.91 52.48
N LEU A 16 2.41 20.72 51.90
CA LEU A 16 1.13 21.11 52.51
C LEU A 16 0.12 21.47 51.39
N GLY A 17 -0.89 20.60 51.22
CA GLY A 17 -2.23 20.94 50.74
C GLY A 17 -2.36 21.68 49.40
N GLY A 18 -2.21 20.97 48.29
CA GLY A 18 -2.61 21.46 46.97
C GLY A 18 -2.43 20.36 45.94
N VAL A 19 -3.50 19.93 45.29
CA VAL A 19 -3.45 18.96 44.20
C VAL A 19 -2.62 19.56 43.08
N ALA A 20 -1.37 19.13 42.95
CA ALA A 20 -0.56 19.42 41.78
C ALA A 20 -1.13 18.59 40.62
N VAL A 21 -2.02 19.18 39.85
CA VAL A 21 -2.40 18.65 38.53
C VAL A 21 -1.17 18.82 37.65
N VAL A 22 -0.41 17.75 37.48
CA VAL A 22 0.65 17.67 36.49
C VAL A 22 -0.02 17.55 35.12
N ALA A 23 -0.43 18.68 34.55
CA ALA A 23 -0.88 18.73 33.15
C ALA A 23 0.38 18.66 32.28
N GLY A 24 0.72 17.45 31.83
CA GLY A 24 1.95 17.24 31.09
C GLY A 24 2.05 15.87 30.43
N GLU A 25 1.00 15.43 29.73
CA GLU A 25 1.19 14.42 28.68
C GLU A 25 1.21 15.15 27.35
N ALA A 26 2.42 15.33 26.82
CA ALA A 26 2.59 15.68 25.42
C ALA A 26 1.91 14.58 24.60
N LEU A 27 0.82 14.91 23.91
CA LEU A 27 0.21 14.06 22.91
C LEU A 27 1.27 13.79 21.83
N ALA A 28 1.93 12.64 21.92
CA ALA A 28 2.62 12.08 20.78
C ALA A 28 1.54 11.93 19.68
N SER A 29 1.61 12.78 18.66
CA SER A 29 0.87 12.56 17.42
C SER A 29 1.35 11.22 16.89
N GLU A 30 0.62 10.14 17.17
CA GLU A 30 0.94 8.82 16.63
C GLU A 30 0.99 8.96 15.11
N ALA A 31 2.19 8.81 14.54
CA ALA A 31 2.35 8.87 13.10
C ALA A 31 1.40 7.81 12.49
N PRO A 32 0.66 8.13 11.43
CA PRO A 32 -0.31 7.20 10.89
C PRO A 32 0.41 5.91 10.47
N LEU A 33 -0.19 4.78 10.85
CA LEU A 33 0.30 3.45 10.51
C LEU A 33 0.60 3.39 9.02
N THR A 34 1.78 2.88 8.69
CA THR A 34 2.21 2.73 7.29
C THR A 34 2.29 1.26 6.96
N ARG A 35 1.64 0.86 5.87
CA ARG A 35 1.64 -0.51 5.33
C ARG A 35 2.28 -0.52 3.96
N THR A 36 3.04 -1.57 3.69
CA THR A 36 3.73 -1.77 2.42
C THR A 36 3.07 -2.91 1.67
N ILE A 37 2.66 -2.64 0.44
CA ILE A 37 2.25 -3.65 -0.53
C ILE A 37 3.40 -3.81 -1.51
N GLU A 38 3.86 -5.03 -1.75
CA GLU A 38 4.87 -5.32 -2.76
C GLU A 38 4.27 -6.18 -3.87
N ILE A 39 4.41 -5.71 -5.11
CA ILE A 39 4.17 -6.49 -6.31
C ILE A 39 5.53 -6.98 -6.80
N ARG A 40 5.82 -8.25 -6.53
CA ARG A 40 7.08 -8.89 -6.93
C ARG A 40 6.84 -9.75 -8.16
N ARG A 41 7.24 -9.24 -9.32
CA ARG A 41 7.04 -9.89 -10.62
C ARG A 41 8.07 -10.99 -10.81
N SER A 42 7.61 -12.23 -10.94
CA SER A 42 8.47 -13.41 -11.06
C SER A 42 8.48 -13.99 -12.47
N MET A 43 7.47 -13.67 -13.30
CA MET A 43 7.38 -14.16 -14.67
C MET A 43 6.88 -13.06 -15.61
N THR A 44 7.55 -12.91 -16.76
CA THR A 44 7.08 -12.05 -17.86
C THR A 44 7.09 -12.83 -19.17
N THR A 45 5.98 -12.76 -19.89
CA THR A 45 5.86 -13.23 -21.28
C THR A 45 5.39 -12.08 -22.18
N SER A 46 5.23 -12.35 -23.47
CA SER A 46 4.60 -11.42 -24.41
C SER A 46 3.14 -11.10 -24.04
N ALA A 47 2.41 -12.09 -23.51
CA ALA A 47 0.98 -11.98 -23.25
C ALA A 47 0.65 -11.40 -21.87
N CYS A 48 1.45 -11.76 -20.86
CA CYS A 48 1.16 -11.44 -19.47
C CYS A 48 2.41 -11.37 -18.62
N ARG A 49 2.26 -10.71 -17.49
CA ARG A 49 3.25 -10.67 -16.42
C ARG A 49 2.57 -11.06 -15.12
N THR A 50 3.18 -11.98 -14.38
CA THR A 50 2.66 -12.45 -13.08
C THR A 50 3.72 -12.39 -12.01
N GLY A 51 3.25 -12.47 -10.77
CA GLY A 51 4.10 -12.36 -9.60
C GLY A 51 3.34 -12.61 -8.31
N TYR A 52 3.99 -12.25 -7.22
CA TYR A 52 3.45 -12.35 -5.87
C TYR A 52 2.88 -11.02 -5.41
N LEU A 53 1.79 -11.09 -4.67
CA LEU A 53 1.23 -9.99 -3.89
C LEU A 53 1.67 -10.17 -2.44
N LEU A 54 2.46 -9.23 -1.92
CA LEU A 54 2.91 -9.24 -0.54
C LEU A 54 2.34 -8.04 0.23
N VAL A 55 2.10 -8.23 1.52
CA VAL A 55 1.81 -7.16 2.48
C VAL A 55 2.80 -7.26 3.61
N ASP A 56 3.56 -6.20 3.84
CA ASP A 56 4.64 -6.13 4.83
C ASP A 56 5.59 -7.33 4.77
N GLY A 57 5.97 -7.73 3.54
CA GLY A 57 6.88 -8.85 3.28
C GLY A 57 6.24 -10.25 3.33
N MET A 58 4.96 -10.37 3.71
CA MET A 58 4.25 -11.65 3.70
C MET A 58 3.51 -11.86 2.38
N ALA A 59 3.79 -12.96 1.68
CA ALA A 59 3.04 -13.33 0.47
C ALA A 59 1.60 -13.72 0.82
N ILE A 60 0.63 -13.01 0.25
CA ILE A 60 -0.80 -13.22 0.50
C ILE A 60 -1.57 -13.73 -0.72
N GLY A 61 -0.98 -13.65 -1.92
CA GLY A 61 -1.58 -14.08 -3.17
C GLY A 61 -0.68 -13.83 -4.38
N TYR A 62 -1.30 -13.77 -5.55
CA TYR A 62 -0.66 -13.58 -6.85
C TYR A 62 -1.15 -12.31 -7.53
N THR A 63 -0.36 -11.84 -8.48
CA THR A 63 -0.71 -10.72 -9.36
C THR A 63 -0.67 -11.09 -10.83
N LEU A 64 -1.42 -10.35 -11.64
CA LEU A 64 -1.43 -10.45 -13.10
C LEU A 64 -1.53 -9.06 -13.72
N GLU A 65 -0.70 -8.81 -14.71
CA GLU A 65 -0.60 -7.57 -15.49
C GLU A 65 -0.54 -7.90 -16.98
N PRO A 66 -0.79 -6.94 -17.89
CA PRO A 66 -0.48 -7.12 -19.31
C PRO A 66 0.99 -7.45 -19.51
N GLY A 67 1.29 -8.26 -20.53
CA GLY A 67 2.65 -8.58 -20.93
C GLY A 67 3.41 -7.39 -21.51
N ALA A 68 4.68 -7.63 -21.86
CA ALA A 68 5.58 -6.58 -22.36
C ALA A 68 5.22 -6.05 -23.75
N LEU A 69 4.40 -6.78 -24.52
CA LEU A 69 4.01 -6.42 -25.88
C LEU A 69 2.58 -5.88 -25.90
N ALA A 70 2.46 -4.56 -25.78
CA ALA A 70 1.32 -3.87 -26.35
C ALA A 70 1.44 -3.96 -27.89
N PRO A 71 0.47 -4.52 -28.63
CA PRO A 71 0.54 -4.63 -30.10
C PRO A 71 0.56 -3.26 -30.81
N ASP A 72 0.27 -2.19 -30.09
CA ASP A 72 0.34 -0.79 -30.52
C ASP A 72 1.02 0.08 -29.45
N ALA A 73 1.85 1.04 -29.86
CA ALA A 73 2.55 1.98 -28.95
C ALA A 73 1.61 2.85 -28.10
N THR A 74 0.30 2.78 -28.38
CA THR A 74 -0.81 3.44 -27.69
C THR A 74 -1.41 2.64 -26.55
N SER A 75 -1.24 1.31 -26.50
CA SER A 75 -1.73 0.52 -25.36
C SER A 75 -0.80 0.66 -24.16
N LEU A 76 -1.41 0.91 -23.01
CA LEU A 76 -0.73 0.91 -21.72
C LEU A 76 -0.23 -0.52 -21.42
N THR A 77 1.01 -0.62 -20.94
CA THR A 77 1.66 -1.88 -20.57
C THR A 77 1.51 -2.12 -19.07
N SER A 78 2.35 -2.95 -18.44
CA SER A 78 2.38 -3.04 -16.97
C SER A 78 2.85 -1.71 -16.34
N ILE A 79 2.50 -1.47 -15.08
CA ILE A 79 2.96 -0.29 -14.34
C ILE A 79 4.50 -0.27 -14.28
N PRO A 80 5.21 0.86 -14.41
CA PRO A 80 6.67 0.86 -14.25
C PRO A 80 7.09 0.36 -12.86
N ASN A 81 8.31 -0.20 -12.76
CA ASN A 81 8.89 -0.46 -11.44
C ASN A 81 9.09 0.86 -10.70
N GLY A 82 8.89 0.86 -9.39
CA GLY A 82 9.00 2.05 -8.58
C GLY A 82 8.24 1.97 -7.27
N ASP A 83 8.22 3.12 -6.58
CA ASP A 83 7.60 3.29 -5.28
C ASP A 83 6.50 4.32 -5.38
N TYR A 84 5.30 3.90 -5.02
CA TYR A 84 4.09 4.70 -5.21
C TYR A 84 3.36 4.86 -3.89
N ASP A 85 2.87 6.06 -3.60
CA ASP A 85 1.80 6.22 -2.64
C ASP A 85 0.49 5.71 -3.25
N ALA A 86 -0.38 5.16 -2.43
CA ALA A 86 -1.69 4.71 -2.88
C ALA A 86 -2.83 5.19 -1.97
N PHE A 87 -4.03 5.23 -2.52
CA PHE A 87 -5.24 5.61 -1.81
C PHE A 87 -6.42 4.74 -2.24
N ILE A 88 -7.41 4.65 -1.35
CA ILE A 88 -8.63 3.90 -1.65
C ILE A 88 -9.49 4.72 -2.61
N ARG A 89 -9.87 4.10 -3.72
CA ARG A 89 -10.89 4.61 -4.64
C ARG A 89 -12.15 3.77 -4.54
N VAL A 90 -13.28 4.44 -4.30
CA VAL A 90 -14.60 3.83 -4.32
C VAL A 90 -15.53 4.64 -5.22
N ASP A 91 -15.92 4.05 -6.34
CA ASP A 91 -16.88 4.59 -7.29
C ASP A 91 -17.70 3.45 -7.89
N LYS A 92 -18.97 3.71 -8.22
CA LYS A 92 -19.91 2.69 -8.75
C LYS A 92 -19.93 1.39 -7.91
N LYS A 93 -19.75 1.52 -6.58
CA LYS A 93 -19.67 0.41 -5.61
C LYS A 93 -18.48 -0.55 -5.82
N LYS A 94 -17.44 -0.14 -6.54
CA LYS A 94 -16.21 -0.92 -6.74
C LYS A 94 -15.09 -0.37 -5.89
N TRP A 95 -14.56 -1.20 -5.00
CA TRP A 95 -13.37 -0.87 -4.19
C TRP A 95 -12.11 -1.18 -4.98
N ARG A 96 -11.16 -0.24 -4.99
CA ARG A 96 -9.86 -0.37 -5.66
C ARG A 96 -8.81 0.38 -4.86
N LEU A 97 -7.57 -0.04 -4.99
CA LEU A 97 -6.45 0.73 -4.50
C LEU A 97 -5.80 1.43 -5.70
N GLU A 98 -5.80 2.76 -5.73
CA GLU A 98 -5.25 3.55 -6.82
C GLU A 98 -3.88 4.14 -6.44
N LEU A 99 -2.91 3.98 -7.33
CA LEU A 99 -1.55 4.47 -7.16
C LEU A 99 -1.47 5.93 -7.62
N LYS A 100 -0.70 6.74 -6.90
CA LYS A 100 -0.46 8.15 -7.20
C LYS A 100 0.73 8.33 -8.13
N ASP A 101 0.64 9.35 -8.98
CA ASP A 101 1.76 9.88 -9.79
C ASP A 101 2.47 8.83 -10.65
N VAL A 102 1.71 7.83 -11.13
CA VAL A 102 2.24 6.76 -11.98
C VAL A 102 2.53 7.32 -13.39
N PRO A 103 3.78 7.29 -13.88
CA PRO A 103 4.14 7.87 -15.17
C PRO A 103 3.34 7.28 -16.33
N ARG A 104 2.68 8.14 -17.13
CA ARG A 104 1.85 7.79 -18.31
C ARG A 104 0.50 7.14 -18.00
N TYR A 105 0.14 6.89 -16.75
CA TYR A 105 -1.16 6.30 -16.40
C TYR A 105 -2.09 7.36 -15.81
N LYS A 106 -3.37 7.28 -16.20
CA LYS A 106 -4.45 7.91 -15.46
C LYS A 106 -5.16 6.81 -14.68
N ASN A 107 -5.12 6.88 -13.35
CA ASN A 107 -5.79 5.94 -12.45
C ASN A 107 -5.25 4.49 -12.48
N ALA A 108 -3.94 4.30 -12.33
CA ALA A 108 -3.34 2.97 -12.20
C ALA A 108 -3.80 2.31 -10.89
N GLN A 109 -4.32 1.08 -10.96
CA GLN A 109 -5.04 0.46 -9.83
C GLN A 109 -4.57 -0.97 -9.54
N ILE A 110 -4.79 -1.39 -8.30
CA ILE A 110 -4.84 -2.79 -7.88
C ILE A 110 -6.32 -3.17 -7.71
N HIS A 111 -6.81 -4.15 -8.48
CA HIS A 111 -8.23 -4.51 -8.48
C HIS A 111 -8.51 -5.98 -8.87
N ILE A 112 -9.78 -6.37 -8.81
CA ILE A 112 -10.23 -7.70 -9.27
C ILE A 112 -10.17 -7.83 -10.80
N GLY A 113 -9.81 -9.01 -11.26
CA GLY A 113 -9.80 -9.43 -12.66
C GLY A 113 -9.04 -10.74 -12.75
N ASN A 114 -9.26 -11.51 -13.80
CA ASN A 114 -8.71 -12.87 -13.90
C ASN A 114 -7.81 -13.04 -15.12
N ASP A 115 -8.07 -12.30 -16.19
CA ASP A 115 -7.39 -12.46 -17.48
C ASP A 115 -6.63 -11.19 -17.88
N PRO A 116 -5.57 -11.27 -18.73
CA PRO A 116 -4.82 -10.10 -19.19
C PRO A 116 -5.70 -9.05 -19.88
N LYS A 117 -6.79 -9.46 -20.53
CA LYS A 117 -7.79 -8.57 -21.16
C LYS A 117 -8.67 -7.81 -20.17
N ASP A 118 -8.70 -8.20 -18.90
CA ASP A 118 -9.48 -7.53 -17.84
C ASP A 118 -8.75 -6.29 -17.31
N THR A 119 -7.57 -5.98 -17.85
CA THR A 119 -6.74 -4.86 -17.45
C THR A 119 -6.14 -4.15 -18.68
N ALA A 120 -6.05 -2.83 -18.60
CA ALA A 120 -5.31 -1.99 -19.54
C ALA A 120 -4.05 -1.42 -18.87
N GLY A 121 -3.38 -2.23 -18.06
CA GLY A 121 -2.13 -1.87 -17.37
C GLY A 121 -2.22 -1.70 -15.86
N CYS A 122 -3.39 -1.96 -15.27
CA CYS A 122 -3.56 -2.16 -13.83
C CYS A 122 -3.03 -3.52 -13.37
N VAL A 123 -2.85 -3.66 -12.07
CA VAL A 123 -2.50 -4.91 -11.39
C VAL A 123 -3.77 -5.65 -10.98
N LEU A 124 -3.95 -6.85 -11.51
CA LEU A 124 -4.99 -7.78 -11.08
C LEU A 124 -4.48 -8.65 -9.93
N VAL A 125 -5.36 -9.06 -9.02
CA VAL A 125 -5.00 -9.91 -7.86
C VAL A 125 -5.79 -11.22 -7.84
N GLY A 126 -5.20 -12.29 -7.32
CA GLY A 126 -5.87 -13.58 -7.09
C GLY A 126 -5.20 -14.43 -6.00
N LEU A 127 -5.91 -15.46 -5.52
CA LEU A 127 -5.35 -16.41 -4.54
C LEU A 127 -4.67 -17.60 -5.20
N LYS A 128 -4.93 -17.82 -6.48
CA LYS A 128 -4.30 -18.87 -7.28
C LYS A 128 -3.91 -18.31 -8.63
N VAL A 129 -2.93 -18.96 -9.24
CA VAL A 129 -2.46 -18.71 -10.60
C VAL A 129 -2.60 -19.99 -11.41
N SER A 130 -2.92 -19.87 -12.70
CA SER A 130 -2.98 -21.00 -13.63
C SER A 130 -1.60 -21.62 -13.89
N VAL A 131 -1.59 -22.85 -14.42
CA VAL A 131 -0.34 -23.58 -14.74
C VAL A 131 0.51 -22.85 -15.78
N ASP A 132 -0.13 -22.22 -16.77
CA ASP A 132 0.53 -21.38 -17.78
C ASP A 132 0.92 -19.99 -17.25
N GLN A 133 0.65 -19.72 -15.97
CA GLN A 133 0.98 -18.48 -15.26
C GLN A 133 0.44 -17.22 -15.94
N CYS A 134 -0.66 -17.33 -16.69
CA CYS A 134 -1.24 -16.22 -17.46
C CYS A 134 -2.70 -15.90 -17.08
N ARG A 135 -3.16 -16.44 -15.95
CA ARG A 135 -4.49 -16.21 -15.39
C ARG A 135 -4.42 -16.30 -13.88
N VAL A 136 -5.13 -15.41 -13.20
CA VAL A 136 -5.36 -15.51 -11.75
C VAL A 136 -6.82 -15.88 -11.47
N THR A 137 -7.07 -16.58 -10.38
CA THR A 137 -8.43 -16.90 -9.91
C THR A 137 -8.62 -16.50 -8.46
N ASP A 138 -9.88 -16.54 -8.00
CA ASP A 138 -10.26 -16.12 -6.65
C ASP A 138 -9.90 -14.64 -6.39
N SER A 139 -10.11 -13.77 -7.39
CA SER A 139 -9.73 -12.35 -7.34
C SER A 139 -10.50 -11.52 -6.32
N ALA A 140 -11.80 -11.76 -6.14
CA ALA A 140 -12.58 -11.09 -5.10
C ALA A 140 -12.14 -11.50 -3.67
N PRO A 141 -11.97 -12.80 -3.35
CA PRO A 141 -11.33 -13.21 -2.09
C PRO A 141 -9.93 -12.62 -1.88
N ALA A 142 -9.10 -12.54 -2.93
CA ALA A 142 -7.77 -11.95 -2.83
C ALA A 142 -7.81 -10.45 -2.49
N LEU A 143 -8.70 -9.69 -3.13
CA LEU A 143 -8.88 -8.27 -2.84
C LEU A 143 -9.41 -8.05 -1.41
N LYS A 144 -10.28 -8.94 -0.93
CA LYS A 144 -10.77 -8.91 0.45
C LYS A 144 -9.63 -9.17 1.44
N LYS A 145 -8.81 -10.20 1.20
CA LYS A 145 -7.62 -10.51 2.01
C LYS A 145 -6.64 -9.34 2.03
N LEU A 146 -6.42 -8.67 0.90
CA LEU A 146 -5.59 -7.46 0.83
C LEU A 146 -6.15 -6.34 1.73
N GLN A 147 -7.47 -6.10 1.69
CA GLN A 147 -8.11 -5.11 2.56
C GLN A 147 -7.92 -5.44 4.04
N GLU A 148 -8.19 -6.69 4.43
CA GLU A 148 -8.05 -7.16 5.81
C GLU A 148 -6.59 -7.00 6.30
N MET A 149 -5.60 -7.36 5.48
CA MET A 149 -4.18 -7.27 5.85
C MET A 149 -3.65 -5.83 5.95
N VAL A 150 -4.13 -4.92 5.10
CA VAL A 150 -3.66 -3.53 5.05
C VAL A 150 -4.41 -2.64 6.03
N PHE A 151 -5.74 -2.78 6.11
CA PHE A 151 -6.60 -1.86 6.85
C PHE A 151 -7.21 -2.48 8.11
N GLY A 152 -7.07 -3.79 8.33
CA GLY A 152 -7.70 -4.51 9.44
C GLY A 152 -9.20 -4.75 9.27
N GLU A 153 -9.79 -4.24 8.18
CA GLU A 153 -11.21 -4.32 7.88
C GLU A 153 -11.47 -4.25 6.37
N THR A 154 -12.69 -4.57 5.95
CA THR A 154 -13.11 -4.52 4.53
C THR A 154 -14.14 -3.42 4.27
N ALA A 155 -14.18 -2.41 5.13
CA ALA A 155 -15.04 -1.26 4.96
C ALA A 155 -14.58 -0.46 3.73
N PRO A 156 -15.51 0.09 2.92
CA PRO A 156 -15.13 0.93 1.78
C PRO A 156 -14.28 2.14 2.16
N ARG A 157 -14.41 2.61 3.40
CA ARG A 157 -13.58 3.65 4.00
C ARG A 157 -13.18 3.16 5.40
N PRO A 158 -11.90 2.77 5.58
CA PRO A 158 -11.40 2.35 6.88
C PRO A 158 -11.51 3.46 7.93
N SER A 159 -11.83 3.07 9.15
CA SER A 159 -11.95 3.89 10.33
C SER A 159 -10.60 4.48 10.78
N THR A 160 -9.52 3.70 10.59
CA THR A 160 -8.16 4.09 10.94
C THR A 160 -7.40 4.54 9.68
N PRO A 161 -6.85 5.76 9.64
CA PRO A 161 -6.00 6.19 8.54
C PRO A 161 -4.74 5.34 8.43
N VAL A 162 -4.54 4.72 7.26
CA VAL A 162 -3.32 3.96 6.92
C VAL A 162 -2.66 4.62 5.71
N ARG A 163 -1.37 4.92 5.82
CA ARG A 163 -0.55 5.28 4.65
C ARG A 163 -0.14 4.00 3.93
N VAL A 164 -0.44 3.93 2.64
CA VAL A 164 -0.12 2.75 1.84
C VAL A 164 0.99 3.09 0.86
N LYS A 165 2.11 2.37 0.98
CA LYS A 165 3.20 2.37 0.01
C LYS A 165 3.09 1.13 -0.86
N VAL A 166 3.18 1.29 -2.17
CA VAL A 166 3.18 0.21 -3.14
C VAL A 166 4.55 0.15 -3.81
N LEU A 167 5.25 -0.95 -3.64
CA LEU A 167 6.53 -1.22 -4.28
C LEU A 167 6.30 -2.18 -5.44
N ILE A 168 6.72 -1.79 -6.64
CA ILE A 168 6.66 -2.66 -7.82
C ILE A 168 8.09 -3.01 -8.20
N ARG A 169 8.40 -4.31 -8.25
CA ARG A 169 9.74 -4.86 -8.48
C ARG A 169 9.68 -6.03 -9.44
N ASP A 170 10.62 -6.08 -10.37
CA ASP A 170 10.98 -7.32 -11.04
C ASP A 170 11.89 -8.13 -10.12
N GLU A 171 11.62 -9.42 -9.97
CA GLU A 171 12.56 -10.33 -9.35
C GLU A 171 13.82 -10.34 -10.21
N SER A 172 14.95 -9.96 -9.63
CA SER A 172 16.24 -9.99 -10.31
C SER A 172 16.54 -11.44 -10.70
N ALA A 173 16.64 -11.69 -12.01
CA ALA A 173 17.13 -12.93 -12.56
C ALA A 173 18.58 -13.22 -12.10
#